data_AF-A0A3G6TD36-F1
#
_entry.id   AF-A0A3G6TD36-F1
#
_cell.length_a   1.000
_cell.length_b   1.000
_cell.length_c   1.000
_cell.angle_alpha   90.00
_cell.angle_beta   90.00
_cell.angle_gamma   90.00
#
_symmetry.space_group_name_H-M   'P 1'
#
loop_
_entity.id
_entity.type
_entity.pdbx_description
1 polymer ?
#
loop_
_entity_poly.entity_id
_entity_poly.type
_entity_poly.pdbx_seq_one_letter_code
_entity_poly.pdbx_strand_id
1 'polypeptide(L)'
;MIPGEIFVKEGTIICNEGRETVKIKVTNTGDRPIQVGSHFHFFEVNKAMSFDREKAFGKRLNIVASTAVRFEPGEEKEVELVEIGGSKKAMGFNNLVDGQVDSEEQKKESLAKVEELNFKNH
;
A
#
# COMPACT_ATOMS: atom_id res chain seq x y z
N MET A 1 -3.05 -22.22 38.56
CA MET A 1 -2.92 -22.72 37.17
C MET A 1 -3.94 -21.95 36.33
N ILE A 2 -3.53 -21.30 35.26
CA ILE A 2 -4.42 -20.58 34.34
C ILE A 2 -4.46 -21.37 33.02
N PRO A 3 -5.52 -22.15 32.75
CA PRO A 3 -5.65 -22.87 31.49
C PRO A 3 -5.62 -21.90 30.30
N GLY A 4 -4.72 -22.14 29.34
CA GLY A 4 -4.54 -21.30 28.15
C GLY A 4 -3.58 -20.12 28.32
N GLU A 5 -2.87 -20.01 29.45
CA GLU A 5 -1.83 -19.01 29.63
C GLU A 5 -0.70 -19.18 28.60
N ILE A 6 -0.30 -18.08 27.95
CA ILE A 6 0.77 -18.04 26.97
C ILE A 6 1.96 -17.30 27.57
N PHE A 7 3.08 -18.00 27.71
CA PHE A 7 4.36 -17.39 28.09
C PHE A 7 5.09 -16.96 26.82
N VAL A 8 5.15 -15.66 26.59
CA VAL A 8 5.92 -15.08 25.49
C VAL A 8 7.33 -14.72 25.96
N LYS A 9 8.31 -14.85 25.07
CA LYS A 9 9.64 -14.29 25.32
C LYS A 9 9.56 -12.77 25.22
N GLU A 10 10.29 -12.08 26.08
CA GLU A 10 10.51 -10.65 25.95
C GLU A 10 11.26 -10.34 24.64
N GLY A 11 10.90 -9.24 23.98
CA GLY A 11 11.52 -8.79 22.75
C GLY A 11 10.51 -8.23 21.75
N THR A 12 11.02 -7.89 20.56
CA THR A 12 10.24 -7.42 19.43
C THR A 12 10.45 -8.33 18.22
N ILE A 13 9.43 -8.44 17.37
CA ILE A 13 9.52 -9.17 16.11
C ILE A 13 9.69 -8.14 15.00
N ILE A 14 10.79 -8.22 14.26
CA ILE A 14 11.03 -7.39 13.08
C ILE A 14 10.23 -7.99 11.92
N CYS A 15 9.31 -7.20 11.38
CA CYS A 15 8.49 -7.59 10.23
C CYS A 15 9.09 -7.05 8.93
N ASN A 16 8.87 -7.77 7.82
CA ASN A 16 9.23 -7.34 6.46
C ASN A 16 10.73 -7.01 6.26
N GLU A 17 11.61 -7.63 7.05
CA GLU A 17 13.06 -7.41 6.97
C GLU A 17 13.61 -7.72 5.57
N GLY A 18 14.61 -6.94 5.15
CA GLY A 18 15.32 -7.12 3.88
C GLY A 18 14.55 -6.69 2.63
N ARG A 19 13.40 -6.04 2.77
CA ARG A 19 12.62 -5.53 1.64
C ARG A 19 12.83 -4.03 1.45
N GLU A 20 12.80 -3.60 0.20
CA GLU A 20 12.90 -2.18 -0.13
C GLU A 20 11.67 -1.42 0.38
N THR A 21 11.91 -0.31 1.07
CA THR A 21 10.87 0.57 1.59
C THR A 21 10.97 1.98 1.01
N VAL A 22 9.85 2.69 1.01
CA VAL A 22 9.79 4.11 0.64
C VAL A 22 8.76 4.82 1.51
N LYS A 23 9.06 6.04 1.93
CA LYS A 23 8.11 6.91 2.62
C LYS A 23 7.48 7.88 1.64
N ILE A 24 6.15 7.97 1.67
CA ILE A 24 5.39 8.89 0.83
C ILE A 24 4.36 9.64 1.66
N LYS A 25 4.09 10.88 1.26
CA LYS A 25 2.98 11.66 1.80
C LYS A 25 1.71 11.34 1.03
N VAL A 26 0.63 11.13 1.77
CA VAL A 26 -0.66 10.71 1.23
C VAL A 26 -1.75 11.56 1.81
N THR A 27 -2.52 12.20 0.94
CA THR A 27 -3.60 13.11 1.31
C THR A 27 -4.93 12.58 0.83
N ASN A 28 -5.88 12.40 1.75
CA ASN A 28 -7.26 12.08 1.37
C ASN A 28 -7.98 13.38 0.98
N THR A 29 -8.20 13.57 -0.31
CA THR A 29 -8.89 14.76 -0.83
C THR A 29 -10.40 14.56 -0.99
N GLY A 30 -10.91 13.39 -0.59
CA GLY A 30 -12.32 13.07 -0.61
C GLY A 30 -13.06 13.64 0.59
N ASP A 31 -14.39 13.49 0.55
CA ASP A 31 -15.33 13.89 1.59
C ASP A 31 -15.64 12.79 2.61
N ARG A 32 -15.09 11.59 2.40
CA ARG A 32 -15.34 10.38 3.20
C ARG A 32 -14.03 9.79 3.70
N PRO A 33 -14.05 9.13 4.87
CA PRO A 33 -12.88 8.45 5.39
C PRO A 33 -12.50 7.27 4.50
N ILE A 34 -11.20 7.04 4.34
CA ILE A 34 -10.64 5.94 3.55
C ILE A 34 -9.71 5.14 4.44
N GLN A 35 -9.82 3.81 4.41
CA GLN A 35 -8.98 2.91 5.18
C GLN A 35 -8.33 1.89 4.25
N VAL A 36 -7.01 1.78 4.30
CA VAL A 36 -6.20 0.94 3.42
C VAL A 36 -5.52 -0.16 4.22
N GLY A 37 -5.72 -1.41 3.81
CA GLY A 37 -5.17 -2.59 4.48
C GLY A 37 -3.70 -2.85 4.16
N SER A 38 -3.04 -3.61 5.03
CA SER A 38 -1.61 -3.97 4.95
C SER A 38 -1.14 -4.60 3.63
N HIS A 39 -2.01 -5.32 2.91
CA HIS A 39 -1.68 -6.09 1.70
C HIS A 39 -2.35 -5.58 0.43
N PHE A 40 -3.00 -4.42 0.48
CA PHE A 40 -3.55 -3.79 -0.71
C PHE A 40 -2.42 -3.21 -1.56
N HIS A 41 -2.48 -3.37 -2.88
CA HIS A 41 -1.50 -2.75 -3.78
C HIS A 41 -1.67 -1.23 -3.74
N PHE A 42 -0.72 -0.53 -3.11
CA PHE A 42 -0.92 0.86 -2.71
C PHE A 42 -1.09 1.81 -3.91
N PHE A 43 -0.47 1.48 -5.04
CA PHE A 43 -0.68 2.13 -6.33
C PHE A 43 -2.15 2.24 -6.74
N GLU A 44 -2.98 1.27 -6.36
CA GLU A 44 -4.36 1.12 -6.81
C GLU A 44 -5.38 1.57 -5.75
N VAL A 45 -4.95 2.25 -4.68
CA VAL A 45 -5.89 2.75 -3.66
C VAL A 45 -6.80 3.82 -4.26
N ASN A 46 -7.90 4.09 -3.54
CA ASN A 46 -8.97 4.99 -3.93
C ASN A 46 -8.47 6.26 -4.67
N LYS A 47 -9.10 6.56 -5.82
CA LYS A 47 -8.77 7.70 -6.69
C LYS A 47 -8.80 9.06 -6.00
N ALA A 48 -9.52 9.22 -4.90
CA ALA A 48 -9.54 10.45 -4.10
C ALA A 48 -8.27 10.66 -3.27
N MET A 49 -7.42 9.66 -3.13
CA MET A 49 -6.14 9.77 -2.44
C MET A 49 -5.08 10.31 -3.39
N SER A 50 -4.43 11.40 -2.97
CA SER A 50 -3.41 12.12 -3.71
C SER A 50 -2.04 11.82 -3.11
N PHE A 51 -1.14 11.27 -3.92
CA PHE A 51 0.23 10.92 -3.58
C PHE A 51 0.99 10.55 -4.85
N ASP A 52 2.30 10.37 -4.73
CA ASP A 52 3.18 9.91 -5.81
C ASP A 52 2.90 8.43 -6.10
N ARG A 53 2.03 8.17 -7.09
CA ARG A 53 1.66 6.80 -7.46
C ARG A 53 2.82 6.07 -8.07
N GLU A 54 3.71 6.76 -8.77
CA GLU A 54 4.89 6.13 -9.36
C GLU A 54 5.75 5.42 -8.30
N LYS A 55 5.98 6.07 -7.15
CA LYS A 55 6.70 5.47 -6.01
C LYS A 55 5.94 4.33 -5.32
N ALA A 56 4.62 4.27 -5.47
CA ALA A 56 3.78 3.25 -4.85
C ALA A 56 3.60 1.98 -5.71
N PHE A 57 4.05 1.99 -6.97
CA PHE A 57 3.96 0.86 -7.87
C PHE A 57 4.69 -0.37 -7.30
N GLY A 58 4.00 -1.50 -7.23
CA GLY A 58 4.52 -2.76 -6.71
C GLY A 58 4.71 -2.80 -5.19
N LYS A 59 4.15 -1.82 -4.44
CA LYS A 59 4.32 -1.72 -2.99
C LYS A 59 3.00 -1.79 -2.23
N ARG A 60 3.08 -2.11 -0.93
CA ARG A 60 1.97 -2.18 0.03
C ARG A 60 2.38 -1.50 1.34
N LEU A 61 1.44 -1.23 2.25
CA LEU A 61 1.78 -0.61 3.54
C LEU A 61 2.75 -1.48 4.36
N ASN A 62 3.83 -0.88 4.88
CA ASN A 62 4.77 -1.52 5.79
C ASN A 62 4.25 -1.53 7.23
N ILE A 63 3.15 -2.23 7.45
CA ILE A 63 2.50 -2.37 8.76
C ILE A 63 2.30 -3.85 9.09
N VAL A 64 1.85 -4.12 10.32
CA VAL A 64 1.53 -5.48 10.78
C VAL A 64 0.45 -6.08 9.86
N ALA A 65 0.63 -7.36 9.50
CA ALA A 65 -0.35 -8.07 8.67
C ALA A 65 -1.76 -7.99 9.29
N SER A 66 -2.78 -7.93 8.42
CA SER A 66 -4.20 -7.79 8.81
C SER A 66 -4.59 -6.46 9.47
N THR A 67 -3.66 -5.51 9.62
CA THR A 67 -3.98 -4.13 10.05
C THR A 67 -4.20 -3.18 8.87
N ALA A 68 -4.59 -1.95 9.17
CA ALA A 68 -4.88 -0.92 8.18
C ALA A 68 -4.53 0.49 8.67
N VAL A 69 -4.30 1.42 7.74
CA VAL A 69 -4.15 2.86 8.02
C VAL A 69 -5.40 3.59 7.58
N ARG A 70 -5.90 4.46 8.44
CA ARG A 70 -7.10 5.29 8.20
C ARG A 70 -6.73 6.73 7.90
N PHE A 71 -7.38 7.29 6.89
CA PHE A 71 -7.25 8.66 6.43
C PHE A 71 -8.61 9.35 6.52
N GLU A 72 -8.73 10.35 7.39
CA GLU A 72 -9.92 11.19 7.48
C GLU A 72 -10.01 12.16 6.28
N PRO A 73 -11.18 12.71 5.96
CA PRO A 73 -11.32 13.73 4.90
C PRO A 73 -10.39 14.92 5.11
N GLY A 74 -9.58 15.25 4.10
CA GLY A 74 -8.58 16.34 4.14
C GLY A 74 -7.29 16.02 4.88
N GLU A 75 -7.16 14.83 5.46
CA GLU A 75 -5.98 14.45 6.24
C GLU A 75 -4.79 14.09 5.33
N GLU A 76 -3.62 14.64 5.67
CA GLU A 76 -2.32 14.27 5.10
C GLU A 76 -1.52 13.46 6.12
N LYS A 77 -1.01 12.31 5.72
CA LYS A 77 -0.11 11.47 6.52
C LYS A 77 1.07 10.98 5.70
N GLU A 78 2.23 10.88 6.34
CA GLU A 78 3.33 10.10 5.80
C GLU A 78 3.12 8.62 6.13
N VAL A 79 3.23 7.76 5.12
CA VAL A 79 3.20 6.31 5.28
C VAL A 79 4.44 5.67 4.69
N GLU A 80 4.85 4.56 5.28
CA GLU A 80 5.92 3.74 4.74
C GLU A 80 5.33 2.57 3.94
N LEU A 81 5.82 2.40 2.72
CA LEU A 81 5.48 1.30 1.84
C LEU A 81 6.64 0.33 1.74
N VAL A 82 6.32 -0.94 1.50
CA VAL A 82 7.26 -2.03 1.29
C VAL A 82 6.92 -2.79 0.02
N GLU A 83 7.93 -3.28 -0.71
CA GLU A 83 7.71 -4.12 -1.90
C GLU A 83 6.82 -5.34 -1.62
N ILE A 84 5.94 -5.62 -2.59
CA ILE A 84 5.22 -6.89 -2.67
C ILE A 84 6.24 -8.01 -2.93
N GLY A 85 6.12 -9.10 -2.16
CA GLY A 85 7.01 -10.26 -2.29
C GLY A 85 6.48 -11.31 -3.28
N GLY A 86 7.03 -12.52 -3.19
CA GLY A 86 6.58 -13.64 -4.02
C GLY A 86 6.90 -13.43 -5.50
N SER A 87 5.95 -13.75 -6.39
CA SER A 87 6.11 -13.61 -7.85
C SER A 87 5.98 -12.18 -8.36
N LYS A 88 5.85 -11.18 -7.46
CA LYS A 88 5.65 -9.77 -7.80
C LYS A 88 4.54 -9.57 -8.85
N LYS A 89 3.36 -10.15 -8.59
CA LYS A 89 2.16 -9.97 -9.42
C LYS A 89 1.02 -9.35 -8.64
N ALA A 90 0.42 -8.30 -9.19
CA ALA A 90 -0.78 -7.65 -8.65
C ALA A 90 -1.96 -7.92 -9.59
N MET A 91 -2.98 -8.61 -9.09
CA MET A 91 -4.17 -9.03 -9.84
C MET A 91 -5.44 -8.56 -9.13
N GLY A 92 -6.44 -8.10 -9.87
CA GLY A 92 -7.72 -7.63 -9.33
C GLY A 92 -7.67 -6.15 -8.98
N PHE A 93 -7.60 -5.80 -7.69
CA PHE A 93 -7.56 -4.42 -7.18
C PHE A 93 -8.47 -3.43 -7.95
N ASN A 94 -7.92 -2.50 -8.74
CA ASN A 94 -8.67 -1.60 -9.64
C ASN A 94 -8.34 -1.86 -11.12
N ASN A 95 -7.80 -3.04 -11.43
CA ASN A 95 -7.40 -3.49 -12.77
C ASN A 95 -6.39 -2.54 -13.45
N LEU A 96 -5.61 -1.79 -12.66
CA LEU A 96 -4.60 -0.88 -13.20
C LEU A 96 -3.36 -1.65 -13.66
N VAL A 97 -3.05 -2.77 -13.02
CA VAL A 97 -1.91 -3.63 -13.37
C VAL A 97 -2.35 -4.95 -13.98
N ASP A 98 -3.04 -5.81 -13.22
CA ASP A 98 -3.37 -7.20 -13.61
C ASP A 98 -2.17 -7.98 -14.17
N GLY A 99 -1.01 -7.81 -13.53
CA GLY A 99 0.26 -8.25 -14.10
C GLY A 99 1.45 -8.15 -13.16
N GLN A 100 2.64 -8.20 -13.75
CA GLN A 100 3.93 -8.13 -13.06
C GLN A 100 4.26 -6.70 -12.62
N VAL A 101 4.71 -6.52 -11.38
CA VAL A 101 5.03 -5.19 -10.83
C VAL A 101 6.54 -4.88 -10.79
N ASP A 102 7.36 -5.71 -11.44
CA ASP A 102 8.81 -5.53 -11.59
C ASP A 102 9.23 -5.10 -13.02
N SER A 103 8.26 -4.91 -13.92
CA SER A 103 8.50 -4.43 -15.29
C SER A 103 8.28 -2.92 -15.41
N GLU A 104 9.28 -2.22 -15.94
CA GLU A 104 9.16 -0.80 -16.29
C GLU A 104 8.13 -0.53 -17.40
N GLU A 105 7.91 -1.49 -18.30
CA GLU A 105 6.87 -1.39 -19.33
C GLU A 105 5.48 -1.43 -18.69
N GLN A 106 5.23 -2.40 -17.82
CA GLN A 106 3.97 -2.51 -17.09
C GLN A 106 3.72 -1.27 -16.23
N LYS A 107 4.77 -0.75 -15.57
CA LYS A 107 4.68 0.47 -14.76
C LYS A 107 4.21 1.66 -15.58
N LYS A 108 4.77 1.87 -16.78
CA LYS A 108 4.37 2.96 -17.69
C LYS A 108 2.92 2.81 -18.16
N GLU A 109 2.51 1.61 -18.56
CA GLU A 109 1.12 1.34 -18.98
C GLU A 109 0.13 1.61 -17.83
N SER A 110 0.46 1.16 -16.62
CA SER A 110 -0.36 1.37 -15.44
C SER A 110 -0.45 2.83 -15.02
N LEU A 111 0.63 3.62 -15.20
CA LEU A 111 0.60 5.07 -14.99
C LEU A 111 -0.29 5.79 -16.01
N ALA A 112 -0.27 5.38 -17.28
CA ALA A 112 -1.19 5.91 -18.27
C ALA A 112 -2.67 5.64 -17.90
N LYS A 113 -2.98 4.43 -17.40
CA LYS A 113 -4.33 4.10 -16.88
C LYS A 113 -4.72 4.93 -15.65
N VAL A 114 -3.77 5.25 -14.77
CA VAL A 114 -3.99 6.14 -13.62
C VAL A 114 -4.52 7.49 -14.07
N GLU A 115 -3.90 8.08 -15.11
CA GLU A 115 -4.32 9.35 -15.68
C GLU A 115 -5.68 9.21 -16.38
N GLU A 116 -5.85 8.20 -17.24
CA GLU A 116 -7.10 7.94 -17.97
C GLU A 116 -8.31 7.78 -17.02
N LEU A 117 -8.14 7.03 -15.93
CA LEU A 117 -9.19 6.72 -14.97
C LEU A 117 -9.29 7.73 -13.82
N ASN A 118 -8.55 8.85 -13.91
CA ASN A 118 -8.59 9.98 -12.98
C ASN A 118 -8.24 9.61 -11.54
N PHE A 119 -7.25 8.73 -11.36
CA PHE A 119 -6.62 8.52 -10.06
C PHE A 119 -5.68 9.68 -9.76
N LYS A 120 -5.88 10.36 -8.62
CA LYS A 120 -5.03 11.51 -8.25
C LYS A 120 -3.58 11.07 -8.09
N ASN A 121 -2.68 11.82 -8.72
CA ASN A 121 -1.23 11.61 -8.72
C ASN A 121 -0.56 12.97 -8.46
N HIS A 122 0.32 13.07 -7.48
CA HIS A 122 0.96 14.33 -7.08
C HIS A 122 2.37 14.13 -6.52
#